data_AF-A0A2A2GZF5-F1
#
_entry.id   AF-A0A2A2GZF5-F1
#
_cell.length_a   1.000
_cell.length_b   1.000
_cell.length_c   1.000
_cell.angle_alpha   90.00
_cell.angle_beta   90.00
_cell.angle_gamma   90.00
#
_symmetry.space_group_name_H-M   'P 1'
#
loop_
_entity.id
_entity.type
_entity.pdbx_description
1 polymer ?
#
loop_
_entity_poly.entity_id
_entity_poly.type
_entity_poly.pdbx_seq_one_letter_code
_entity_poly.pdbx_strand_id
1 'polypeptide(L)' 'MPLLEAERTNLVRRAIIVVPHNMHWKWLEQQTLKLSFSLPKGSFATSVIRELINQSTENIIDIAE' A
#
# COMPACT_ATOMS: atom_id res chain seq x y z
N MET A 1 26.72 -8.16 16.24
CA MET A 1 25.71 -8.78 15.34
C MET A 1 26.40 -8.94 13.98
N PRO A 2 27.10 -10.06 13.73
CA PRO A 2 28.15 -10.12 12.70
C PRO A 2 27.65 -9.83 11.28
N LEU A 3 26.42 -10.23 10.96
CA LEU A 3 25.78 -9.97 9.65
C LEU A 3 25.44 -8.48 9.44
N LEU A 4 25.01 -7.78 10.49
CA LEU A 4 24.60 -6.37 10.42
C LEU A 4 25.81 -5.45 10.17
N GLU A 5 26.94 -5.80 10.78
CA GLU A 5 28.23 -5.11 10.61
C GLU A 5 28.86 -5.40 9.24
N ALA A 6 28.75 -6.63 8.74
CA ALA A 6 29.24 -7.02 7.42
C ALA A 6 28.46 -6.33 6.28
N GLU A 7 27.14 -6.19 6.43
CA GLU A 7 26.24 -5.60 5.43
C GLU A 7 26.10 -4.07 5.54
N ARG A 8 26.79 -3.42 6.49
CA ARG A 8 26.72 -1.97 6.77
C ARG A 8 25.29 -1.42 6.83
N THR A 9 24.35 -2.23 7.29
CA THR A 9 22.93 -1.90 7.29
C THR A 9 22.49 -1.47 8.69
N ASN A 10 21.74 -0.38 8.79
CA ASN A 10 21.20 0.08 10.05
C ASN A 10 19.88 -0.63 10.38
N LEU A 11 19.66 -0.93 11.65
CA LEU A 11 18.34 -1.37 12.12
C LEU A 11 17.33 -0.25 11.92
N VAL A 12 16.25 -0.53 11.19
CA VAL A 12 15.14 0.40 10.99
C VAL A 12 13.85 -0.20 11.54
N ARG A 13 12.97 0.68 12.04
CA ARG A 13 11.64 0.30 12.53
C ARG A 13 10.61 0.71 11.50
N ARG A 14 9.62 -0.15 11.26
CA ARG A 14 8.50 0.10 10.36
C ARG A 14 7.19 -0.15 11.08
N ALA A 15 6.21 0.71 10.85
CA ALA A 15 4.86 0.51 11.38
C ALA A 15 4.23 -0.74 10.73
N ILE A 16 3.54 -1.56 11.52
CA ILE A 16 2.84 -2.76 11.05
C ILE A 16 1.51 -2.39 10.39
N ILE A 17 0.82 -1.39 10.95
CA ILE A 17 -0.47 -0.90 10.46
C ILE A 17 -0.27 0.48 9.82
N VAL A 18 -0.86 0.67 8.65
CA VAL A 18 -0.95 1.98 7.98
C VAL A 18 -2.41 2.43 8.04
N VAL A 19 -2.64 3.63 8.58
CA VAL A 19 -3.95 4.26 8.60
C VAL A 19 -3.98 5.39 7.56
N PRO A 20 -4.84 5.33 6.54
CA PRO A 20 -5.00 6.43 5.59
C PRO A 20 -5.57 7.67 6.27
N HIS A 21 -5.03 8.84 5.92
CA HIS A 21 -5.50 10.13 6.44
C HIS A 21 -6.35 10.85 5.39
N ASN A 22 -7.36 11.60 5.85
CA ASN A 22 -8.27 12.39 5.00
C ASN A 22 -8.93 11.51 3.92
N MET A 23 -9.53 10.39 4.33
CA MET A 23 -10.18 9.49 3.40
C MET A 23 -11.51 10.08 2.92
N HIS A 24 -11.58 10.30 1.61
CA HIS A 24 -12.77 10.70 0.89
C HIS A 24 -13.09 9.66 -0.18
N TRP A 25 -14.38 9.38 -0.35
CA TRP A 25 -14.85 8.50 -1.42
C TRP A 25 -16.09 9.07 -2.09
N LYS A 26 -16.23 8.73 -3.37
CA LYS A 26 -17.42 9.05 -4.16
C LYS A 26 -17.67 7.93 -5.16
N TRP A 27 -18.87 7.38 -5.13
CA TRP A 27 -19.37 6.55 -6.23
C TRP A 27 -19.61 7.44 -7.44
N LEU A 28 -18.92 7.15 -8.53
CA LEU A 28 -19.16 7.79 -9.81
C LEU A 28 -20.32 7.10 -10.54
N GLU A 29 -20.34 5.77 -10.45
CA GLU A 29 -21.35 4.88 -11.05
C GLU A 29 -21.54 3.65 -10.16
N GLN A 30 -22.45 2.76 -10.52
CA GLN A 30 -22.78 1.56 -9.73
C GLN A 30 -21.58 0.66 -9.43
N GLN A 31 -20.58 0.63 -10.32
CA GLN A 31 -19.39 -0.23 -10.21
C GLN A 31 -18.07 0.55 -10.17
N THR A 32 -18.13 1.88 -10.03
CA THR A 32 -16.95 2.75 -10.12
C THR A 32 -16.83 3.63 -8.89
N LEU A 33 -15.83 3.36 -8.05
CA LEU A 33 -15.53 4.10 -6.83
C LEU A 33 -14.28 4.97 -7.01
N LYS A 34 -14.41 6.28 -6.79
CA LYS A 34 -13.27 7.19 -6.67
C LYS A 34 -12.87 7.31 -5.21
N LEU A 35 -11.60 7.04 -4.92
CA LEU A 35 -11.00 7.20 -3.59
C LEU A 35 -9.95 8.31 -3.60
N SER A 36 -9.84 9.03 -2.50
CA SER A 36 -8.80 10.04 -2.28
C SER A 36 -8.39 10.01 -0.82
N PHE A 37 -7.10 9.81 -0.57
CA PHE A 37 -6.53 9.73 0.76
C PHE A 37 -5.04 10.03 0.68
N SER A 38 -4.45 10.34 1.84
CA SER A 38 -3.00 10.53 1.98
C SER A 38 -2.41 9.45 2.87
N LEU A 39 -1.17 9.06 2.59
CA LEU A 39 -0.45 8.02 3.32
C LEU A 39 0.86 8.55 3.91
N PRO A 40 1.31 7.99 5.05
CA PRO A 40 2.66 8.21 5.54
C PRO A 40 3.71 7.82 4.50
N LYS A 41 4.84 8.54 4.48
CA LYS A 41 5.98 8.22 3.60
C LYS A 41 6.38 6.76 3.75
N GLY A 42 6.68 6.12 2.62
CA GLY A 42 7.06 4.72 2.58
C GLY A 42 5.88 3.74 2.68
N SER A 43 4.63 4.20 2.64
CA SER A 43 3.43 3.36 2.51
C SER A 43 2.89 3.39 1.08
N PHE A 44 2.13 2.36 0.68
CA PHE A 44 1.64 2.21 -0.69
C PHE A 44 0.11 2.19 -0.74
N ALA A 45 -0.47 2.87 -1.74
CA ALA A 45 -1.91 2.89 -1.96
C ALA A 45 -2.47 1.49 -2.26
N THR A 46 -1.68 0.64 -2.93
CA THR A 46 -2.04 -0.75 -3.23
C THR A 46 -2.33 -1.57 -1.97
N SER A 47 -1.65 -1.30 -0.86
CA SER A 47 -1.94 -1.94 0.44
C SER A 47 -3.33 -1.63 0.95
N VAL A 48 -3.82 -0.40 0.72
CA VAL A 48 -5.20 -0.02 1.08
C VAL A 48 -6.20 -0.70 0.16
N ILE A 49 -5.96 -0.67 -1.16
CA ILE A 49 -6.87 -1.27 -2.15
C ILE A 49 -7.01 -2.79 -1.94
N ARG A 50 -5.91 -3.48 -1.59
CA ARG A 50 -5.92 -4.92 -1.29
C ARG A 50 -6.92 -5.30 -0.19
N GLU A 51 -7.16 -4.41 0.78
CA GLU A 51 -8.12 -4.66 1.87
C GLU A 51 -9.57 -4.30 1.49
N LEU A 52 -9.79 -3.62 0.37
CA LEU A 52 -11.11 -3.17 -0.07
C LEU A 52 -11.73 -4.05 -1.17
N ILE A 53 -10.91 -4.71 -1.98
CA ILE A 53 -11.38 -5.55 -3.09
C ILE A 53 -10.71 -6.93 -3.07
N ASN A 54 -11.50 -7.96 -3.35
CA ASN A 54 -10.96 -9.28 -3.65
C ASN A 54 -10.38 -9.25 -5.07
N GLN A 55 -9.07 -9.17 -5.15
CA GLN A 55 -8.37 -9.30 -6.43
C GLN A 55 -8.39 -10.79 -6.81
N SER A 56 -9.31 -11.18 -7.70
CA SER A 56 -9.16 -12.47 -8.38
C SER A 56 -7.88 -12.42 -9.19
N THR A 57 -7.06 -13.48 -9.10
CA THR A 57 -5.70 -13.58 -9.67
C THR A 57 -5.65 -13.35 -11.20
N GLU A 58 -6.81 -13.28 -11.86
CA GLU A 58 -6.93 -13.13 -13.32
C GLU A 58 -6.65 -11.71 -13.83
N ASN A 59 -6.59 -10.68 -12.97
CA ASN A 59 -6.39 -9.28 -13.36
C ASN A 59 -5.12 -8.63 -12.79
N ILE A 60 -4.06 -9.41 -12.52
CA ILE A 60 -2.74 -8.83 -12.25
C ILE A 60 -2.19 -8.30 -13.57
N ILE A 61 -2.30 -6.98 -13.77
CA ILE A 61 -1.53 -6.31 -14.81
C ILE A 61 -0.09 -6.33 -14.33
N ASP A 62 0.75 -7.09 -15.01
CA ASP A 62 2.19 -7.14 -14.75
C ASP A 62 2.73 -5.72 -14.91
N ILE A 63 3.05 -5.07 -13.79
CA ILE A 63 3.76 -3.79 -13.80
C ILE A 63 5.24 -4.16 -13.93
N ALA A 64 5.61 -4.68 -15.09
CA ALA A 64 7.00 -4.86 -15.49
C ALA A 64 7.52 -3.51 -15.98
N GLU A 65 8.40 -2.91 -15.19
CA GLU A 65 9.39 -1.93 -15.64
C GLU A 65 10.77 -2.57 -15.54
#